data_AF-A0A382R010-F1
#
_entry.id   AF-A0A382R010-F1
#
_cell.length_a   1.000
_cell.length_b   1.000
_cell.length_c   1.000
_cell.angle_alpha   90.00
_cell.angle_beta   90.00
_cell.angle_gamma   90.00
#
_symmetry.space_group_name_H-M   'P 1'
#
loop_
_entity.id
_entity.type
_entity.pdbx_description
1 polymer ?
#
loop_
_entity_poly.entity_id
_entity_poly.type
_entity_poly.pdbx_seq_one_letter_code
_entity_poly.pdbx_strand_id
1 'polypeptide(L)' 'MDRIIDLRSDTVTMPTDEMRQSIANAKLGDDVFNEDPTV' A
#
# COMPACT_ATOMS: atom_id res chain seq x y z
N MET A 1 8.07 22.60 -7.77
CA MET A 1 7.84 21.25 -8.33
C MET A 1 6.52 21.31 -9.06
N ASP A 2 6.55 21.20 -10.38
CA ASP A 2 5.31 21.20 -11.15
C ASP A 2 4.53 19.92 -10.85
N ARG A 3 3.26 20.09 -10.51
CA ARG A 3 2.34 19.01 -10.21
C ARG A 3 1.88 18.43 -11.55
N ILE A 4 2.33 17.21 -11.87
CA ILE A 4 1.91 16.52 -13.10
C ILE A 4 0.45 16.10 -12.92
N ILE A 5 -0.43 16.55 -13.82
CA ILE A 5 -1.82 16.10 -13.91
C ILE A 5 -1.82 14.88 -14.84
N ASP A 6 -1.88 13.69 -14.26
CA ASP A 6 -1.89 12.42 -14.99
C ASP A 6 -3.31 11.86 -15.04
N LEU A 7 -3.91 11.84 -16.24
CA LEU A 7 -5.29 11.37 -16.49
C LEU A 7 -5.34 10.04 -17.25
N ARG A 8 -4.21 9.32 -17.36
CA ARG A 8 -4.15 8.08 -18.15
C ARG A 8 -5.02 6.97 -17.55
N SER A 9 -5.01 6.82 -16.23
CA SER A 9 -5.79 5.83 -15.46
C SER A 9 -5.64 6.13 -13.97
N ASP A 10 -6.59 5.66 -13.17
CA ASP A 10 -6.54 5.58 -11.70
C ASP A 10 -5.42 4.67 -11.16
N THR A 11 -4.91 3.73 -11.95
CA THR A 11 -3.80 2.84 -11.58
C THR A 11 -2.47 3.55 -11.35
N VAL A 12 -2.34 4.82 -11.74
CA VAL A 12 -1.15 5.66 -11.48
C VAL A 12 -1.12 6.23 -10.06
N THR A 13 -2.16 5.99 -9.26
CA THR A 13 -2.21 6.43 -7.86
C THR A 13 -1.08 5.80 -7.06
N MET A 14 -0.41 6.62 -6.26
CA MET A 14 0.66 6.20 -5.35
C MET A 14 0.11 6.18 -3.91
N PRO A 15 0.63 5.30 -3.03
CA PRO A 15 0.19 5.28 -1.63
C PRO A 15 0.42 6.64 -0.95
N THR A 16 -0.45 7.01 -0.01
CA THR A 16 -0.22 8.18 0.85
C THR A 16 0.88 7.88 1.88
N ASP A 17 1.31 8.90 2.63
CA ASP A 17 2.26 8.69 3.73
C ASP A 17 1.68 7.80 4.83
N GLU A 18 0.40 7.95 5.16
CA GLU A 18 -0.28 7.11 6.15
C GLU A 18 -0.39 5.66 5.67
N MET A 19 -0.66 5.45 4.37
CA MET A 19 -0.65 4.11 3.78
C MET A 19 0.74 3.48 3.86
N ARG A 20 1.80 4.23 3.52
CA ARG A 20 3.19 3.76 3.64
C ARG A 20 3.55 3.39 5.08
N GLN A 21 3.17 4.22 6.05
CA GLN A 21 3.40 3.93 7.46
C GLN A 21 2.64 2.69 7.93
N SER A 22 1.40 2.53 7.49
CA SER A 22 0.58 1.35 7.82
C SER A 22 1.22 0.08 7.27
N ILE A 23 1.65 0.09 6.00
CA ILE A 23 2.35 -1.03 5.37
C ILE A 23 3.64 -1.36 6.12
N ALA A 24 4.45 -0.35 6.46
CA ALA A 24 5.73 -0.55 7.13
C ALA A 24 5.60 -1.14 8.54
N ASN A 25 4.48 -0.86 9.23
CA ASN A 25 4.23 -1.32 10.60
C ASN A 25 3.30 -2.53 10.68
N ALA A 26 2.80 -3.04 9.55
CA ALA A 26 1.91 -4.19 9.52
C ALA A 26 2.64 -5.43 10.06
N LYS A 27 1.96 -6.19 10.93
CA LYS A 27 2.43 -7.52 11.32
C LYS A 27 2.23 -8.46 10.14
N LEU A 28 3.28 -9.19 9.79
CA LEU A 28 3.26 -10.15 8.68
C LEU A 28 3.20 -11.58 9.23
N GLY A 29 2.73 -12.50 8.39
CA GLY A 29 2.85 -13.94 8.58
C GLY A 29 2.78 -14.66 7.23
N ASP A 30 2.90 -15.98 7.23
CA ASP A 30 2.70 -16.78 6.03
C ASP A 30 1.20 -17.04 5.80
N ASP A 31 0.68 -16.55 4.68
CA ASP A 31 -0.73 -16.69 4.30
C ASP A 31 -1.13 -18.16 4.05
N VAL A 32 -0.24 -18.97 3.45
CA VAL A 32 -0.53 -20.38 3.12
C VAL A 32 -0.68 -21.21 4.40
N PHE A 33 0.08 -20.87 5.44
CA PHE A 33 0.01 -21.53 6.74
C PHE A 33 -0.94 -20.84 7.74
N ASN A 34 -1.69 -19.81 7.33
CA ASN A 34 -2.57 -18.99 8.17
C ASN A 34 -1.87 -18.37 9.39
N GLU A 35 -0.63 -17.94 9.21
CA GLU A 35 0.14 -17.23 10.24
C GLU A 35 0.02 -15.71 10.11
N ASP A 36 -0.56 -15.20 9.01
CA ASP A 36 -0.91 -13.79 8.91
C ASP A 36 -2.02 -13.46 9.92
N PRO A 37 -1.83 -12.47 10.81
CA PRO A 37 -2.78 -12.17 11.88
C PRO A 37 -4.09 -11.55 11.41
N THR A 38 -4.24 -11.28 10.11
CA THR A 38 -5.42 -10.65 9.51
C THR A 38 -6.28 -11.62 8.68
N VAL A 39 -5.90 -12.90 8.63
CA VAL A 39 -6.58 -13.97 7.87
C VAL A 39 -7.27 -14.97 8.79
#